data_AF-A0A526V3X9-F1
#
_entry.id   AF-A0A526V3X9-F1
#
_cell.length_a   1.000
_cell.length_b   1.000
_cell.length_c   1.000
_cell.angle_alpha   90.00
_cell.angle_beta   90.00
_cell.angle_gamma   90.00
#
_symmetry.space_group_name_H-M   'P 1'
#
loop_
_entity.id
_entity.type
_entity.pdbx_description
1 polymer ?
#
loop_
_entity_poly.entity_id
_entity_poly.type
_entity_poly.pdbx_seq_one_letter_code
_entity_poly.pdbx_strand_id
1 'polypeptide(L)'
;MKQGRTKPQGASGPIKTGQDGAEWAVIPFPEDKAEREEMIARLFVKGFEIYVQMQSEPSWAPFGKPKQNLENDIDFTVMTSQGEKLMELAEFAPLKSHGGTFANAPKKIDPKEKTELALSLIQEKSAHQGGKDRFLVIYATEQGFRIDPMTVERLRRILAIYPPNFERIYSASPIDLEYAAVSEIYPGKPHHFWGSEPIDVLDQWNTYQPHPTEFTVGFSRTWSWPVTIVYGQHRIVVEATVSISGSGLFGVTRTVFGGS
;
A
#
# COMPACT_ATOMS: atom_id res chain seq x y z
N MET A 1 26.66 23.76 -1.71
CA MET A 1 25.74 22.61 -1.61
C MET A 1 24.95 22.76 -0.32
N LYS A 2 23.62 22.92 -0.37
CA LYS A 2 22.79 22.92 0.85
C LYS A 2 22.81 21.48 1.38
N GLN A 3 23.32 21.27 2.59
CA GLN A 3 23.18 19.98 3.28
C GLN A 3 21.68 19.67 3.39
N GLY A 4 21.24 18.61 2.71
CA GLY A 4 19.88 18.11 2.80
C GLY A 4 19.57 17.76 4.25
N ARG A 5 18.55 18.40 4.83
CA ARG A 5 18.11 18.10 6.19
C ARG A 5 17.44 16.73 6.15
N THR A 6 18.04 15.73 6.79
CA THR A 6 17.45 14.39 6.95
C THR A 6 16.08 14.53 7.59
N LYS A 7 15.02 14.21 6.84
CA LYS A 7 13.66 14.18 7.40
C LYS A 7 13.45 12.82 8.04
N PRO A 8 12.88 12.75 9.26
CA PRO A 8 12.44 11.47 9.81
C PRO A 8 11.47 10.82 8.83
N GLN A 9 11.48 9.48 8.76
CA GLN A 9 10.72 8.71 7.79
C GLN A 9 9.75 7.75 8.47
N GLY A 10 8.68 7.41 7.76
CA GLY A 10 7.80 6.33 8.15
C GLY A 10 8.42 4.95 7.89
N ALA A 11 7.79 3.92 8.44
CA ALA A 11 8.11 2.53 8.14
C ALA A 11 6.93 1.89 7.41
N SER A 12 7.19 1.30 6.25
CA SER A 12 6.21 0.49 5.52
C SER A 12 6.89 -0.69 4.85
N GLY A 13 6.11 -1.72 4.59
CA GLY A 13 6.60 -2.94 3.96
C GLY A 13 5.67 -4.11 4.19
N PRO A 14 5.81 -5.18 3.40
CA PRO A 14 5.01 -6.39 3.51
C PRO A 14 5.46 -7.22 4.70
N ILE A 15 4.55 -8.10 5.12
CA ILE A 15 4.91 -9.25 5.94
C ILE A 15 5.48 -10.31 5.00
N LYS A 16 6.71 -10.75 5.26
CA LYS A 16 7.27 -11.96 4.64
C LYS A 16 7.03 -13.13 5.56
N THR A 17 6.67 -14.28 4.99
CA THR A 17 6.56 -15.55 5.71
C THR A 17 7.59 -16.52 5.16
N GLY A 18 8.23 -17.27 6.06
CA GLY A 18 9.27 -18.24 5.72
C GLY A 18 9.37 -19.35 6.76
N GLN A 19 10.38 -20.21 6.61
CA GLN A 19 10.63 -21.31 7.55
C GLN A 19 10.92 -20.80 8.97
N ASP A 20 11.52 -19.61 9.08
CA ASP A 20 11.88 -18.97 10.35
C ASP A 20 10.74 -18.13 10.97
N GLY A 21 9.53 -18.19 10.38
CA GLY A 21 8.36 -17.47 10.85
C GLY A 21 7.97 -16.30 9.94
N ALA A 22 7.29 -15.31 10.50
CA ALA A 22 6.89 -14.11 9.77
C ALA A 22 7.68 -12.90 10.26
N GLU A 23 8.15 -12.09 9.31
CA GLU A 23 8.91 -10.87 9.58
C GLU A 23 8.27 -9.68 8.84
N TRP A 24 8.40 -8.49 9.43
CA TRP A 24 8.04 -7.26 8.73
C TRP A 24 9.24 -6.79 7.92
N ALA A 25 9.17 -6.97 6.60
CA ALA A 25 10.23 -6.54 5.69
C ALA A 25 10.09 -5.05 5.40
N VAL A 26 10.58 -4.22 6.33
CA VAL A 26 10.57 -2.76 6.19
C VAL A 26 11.39 -2.35 4.97
N ILE A 27 10.79 -1.52 4.11
CA ILE A 27 11.43 -0.99 2.91
C ILE A 27 12.46 0.06 3.33
N PRO A 28 13.74 -0.08 2.93
CA PRO A 28 14.77 0.90 3.25
C PRO A 28 14.66 2.09 2.29
N PHE A 29 13.73 3.01 2.56
CA PHE A 29 13.57 4.23 1.75
C PHE A 29 14.84 5.10 1.82
N PRO A 30 15.26 5.72 0.70
CA PRO A 30 16.36 6.66 0.70
C PRO A 30 16.10 7.85 1.64
N GLU A 31 17.14 8.26 2.38
CA GLU A 31 17.08 9.43 3.28
C GLU A 31 16.84 10.73 2.53
N ASP A 32 17.51 10.89 1.38
CA ASP A 32 17.35 12.03 0.50
C ASP A 32 15.98 12.00 -0.22
N LYS A 33 15.34 13.18 -0.27
CA LYS A 33 14.00 13.31 -0.87
C LYS A 33 14.02 12.99 -2.36
N ALA A 34 15.02 13.51 -3.09
CA ALA A 34 15.10 13.34 -4.53
C ALA A 34 15.36 11.86 -4.88
N GLU A 35 16.27 11.19 -4.15
CA GLU A 35 16.52 9.76 -4.34
C GLU A 35 15.28 8.91 -4.05
N ARG A 36 14.53 9.25 -2.98
CA ARG A 36 13.27 8.57 -2.65
C ARG A 36 12.21 8.77 -3.72
N GLU A 37 12.04 10.00 -4.19
CA GLU A 37 11.09 10.32 -5.25
C GLU A 37 11.45 9.64 -6.57
N GLU A 38 12.74 9.58 -6.91
CA GLU A 38 13.21 8.82 -8.07
C GLU A 38 12.90 7.33 -7.93
N MET A 39 13.11 6.75 -6.73
CA MET A 39 12.72 5.38 -6.44
C MET A 39 11.21 5.17 -6.66
N ILE A 40 10.35 6.03 -6.10
CA ILE A 40 8.89 5.92 -6.26
C ILE A 40 8.47 6.06 -7.73
N ALA A 41 9.04 7.02 -8.47
CA ALA A 41 8.79 7.21 -9.89
C ALA A 41 9.07 5.93 -10.70
N ARG A 42 10.21 5.27 -10.44
CA ARG A 42 10.56 4.01 -11.11
C ARG A 42 9.61 2.86 -10.73
N LEU A 43 9.26 2.76 -9.45
CA LEU A 43 8.33 1.75 -8.96
C LEU A 43 6.93 1.93 -9.55
N PHE A 44 6.46 3.18 -9.67
CA PHE A 44 5.19 3.52 -10.30
C PHE A 44 5.16 3.05 -11.75
N VAL A 45 6.17 3.37 -12.56
CA VAL A 45 6.22 2.96 -13.98
C VAL A 45 6.11 1.44 -14.13
N LYS A 46 6.88 0.67 -13.34
CA LYS A 46 6.79 -0.80 -13.34
C LYS A 46 5.43 -1.31 -12.88
N GLY A 47 4.89 -0.74 -11.80
CA GLY A 47 3.60 -1.13 -11.25
C GLY A 47 2.43 -0.78 -12.17
N PHE A 48 2.52 0.30 -12.94
CA PHE A 48 1.48 0.71 -13.88
C PHE A 48 1.20 -0.37 -14.93
N GLU A 49 2.27 -0.93 -15.52
CA GLU A 49 2.18 -1.98 -16.54
C GLU A 49 1.49 -3.24 -16.01
N ILE A 50 1.70 -3.55 -14.72
CA ILE A 50 1.14 -4.75 -14.08
C ILE A 50 -0.33 -4.53 -13.69
N TYR A 51 -0.66 -3.38 -13.07
CA TYR A 51 -1.92 -3.21 -12.35
C TYR A 51 -2.95 -2.34 -13.08
N VAL A 52 -2.52 -1.41 -13.94
CA VAL A 52 -3.40 -0.33 -14.43
C VAL A 52 -3.53 -0.30 -15.95
N GLN A 53 -2.49 -0.70 -16.70
CA GLN A 53 -2.43 -0.55 -18.16
C GLN A 53 -3.70 -1.00 -18.90
N MET A 54 -4.31 -2.11 -18.48
CA MET A 54 -5.48 -2.71 -19.13
C MET A 54 -6.81 -2.04 -18.74
N GLN A 55 -6.83 -1.21 -17.70
CA GLN A 55 -8.05 -0.60 -17.15
C GLN A 55 -8.14 0.90 -17.48
N SER A 56 -7.00 1.56 -17.68
CA SER A 56 -6.90 2.98 -18.01
C SER A 56 -7.25 3.23 -19.49
N GLU A 57 -8.26 4.05 -19.76
CA GLU A 57 -8.71 4.40 -21.11
C GLU A 57 -8.71 5.93 -21.34
N PRO A 58 -8.09 6.44 -22.43
CA PRO A 58 -7.10 5.73 -23.23
C PRO A 58 -5.86 5.37 -22.37
N SER A 59 -5.14 4.30 -22.69
CA SER A 59 -3.96 3.94 -21.92
C SER A 59 -2.78 4.86 -22.26
N TRP A 60 -1.99 5.25 -21.25
CA TRP A 60 -0.72 5.97 -21.43
C TRP A 60 0.49 5.03 -21.46
N ALA A 61 0.29 3.73 -21.21
CA ALA A 61 1.35 2.76 -21.40
C ALA A 61 1.81 2.69 -22.87
N PRO A 62 3.07 2.31 -23.12
CA PRO A 62 4.11 2.08 -22.11
C PRO A 62 4.65 3.42 -21.55
N PHE A 63 5.03 3.42 -20.27
CA PHE A 63 5.75 4.53 -19.67
C PHE A 63 7.26 4.33 -19.85
N GLY A 64 7.95 5.36 -20.34
CA GLY A 64 9.41 5.39 -20.43
C GLY A 64 10.07 5.57 -19.06
N LYS A 65 11.41 5.60 -19.04
CA LYS A 65 12.16 5.91 -17.83
C LYS A 65 11.87 7.35 -17.37
N PRO A 66 11.45 7.58 -16.11
CA PRO A 66 11.28 8.93 -15.58
C PRO A 66 12.60 9.71 -15.61
N LYS A 67 12.55 10.97 -16.04
CA LYS A 67 13.65 11.91 -16.02
C LYS A 67 13.34 13.01 -15.02
N GLN A 68 14.16 13.15 -13.99
CA GLN A 68 13.99 14.21 -12.99
C GLN A 68 14.23 15.58 -13.62
N ASN A 69 13.38 16.55 -13.29
CA ASN A 69 13.50 17.93 -13.75
C ASN A 69 14.37 18.76 -12.79
N LEU A 70 15.10 19.74 -13.34
CA LEU A 70 15.95 20.65 -12.55
C LEU A 70 15.23 21.93 -12.11
N GLU A 71 14.12 22.29 -12.78
CA GLU A 71 13.36 23.52 -12.56
C GLU A 71 11.96 23.25 -11.98
N ASN A 72 11.39 24.25 -11.30
CA ASN A 72 10.97 24.15 -9.89
C ASN A 72 9.52 23.72 -9.57
N ASP A 73 8.71 23.26 -10.52
CA ASP A 73 7.27 23.03 -10.22
C ASP A 73 6.78 21.60 -10.45
N ILE A 74 7.52 20.74 -11.15
CA ILE A 74 7.14 19.36 -11.44
C ILE A 74 8.35 18.44 -11.29
N ASP A 75 8.21 17.35 -10.55
CA ASP A 75 9.32 16.47 -10.20
C ASP A 75 9.94 15.73 -11.41
N PHE A 76 9.13 15.17 -12.31
CA PHE A 76 9.61 14.33 -13.41
C PHE A 76 8.92 14.58 -14.75
N THR A 77 9.64 14.25 -15.81
CA THR A 77 9.10 14.09 -17.17
C THR A 77 9.19 12.63 -17.58
N VAL A 78 8.13 12.10 -18.20
CA VAL A 78 8.06 10.70 -18.64
C VAL A 78 7.44 10.61 -20.04
N MET A 79 8.05 9.81 -20.90
CA MET A 79 7.49 9.51 -22.22
C MET A 79 6.38 8.48 -22.10
N THR A 80 5.29 8.68 -22.83
CA THR A 80 4.13 7.78 -22.89
C THR A 80 3.77 7.49 -24.34
N SER A 81 2.82 6.58 -24.57
CA SER A 81 2.24 6.39 -25.92
C SER A 81 1.51 7.62 -26.46
N GLN A 82 1.19 8.60 -25.61
CA GLN A 82 0.53 9.86 -25.98
C GLN A 82 1.49 11.06 -26.01
N GLY A 83 2.80 10.80 -26.00
CA GLY A 83 3.82 11.83 -25.96
C GLY A 83 4.37 12.07 -24.56
N GLU A 84 4.97 13.24 -24.38
CA GLU A 84 5.59 13.62 -23.12
C GLU A 84 4.54 13.98 -22.07
N LYS A 85 4.68 13.44 -20.86
CA LYS A 85 3.83 13.74 -19.70
C LYS A 85 4.68 14.20 -18.52
N LEU A 86 4.10 15.08 -17.73
CA LEU A 86 4.68 15.69 -16.54
C LEU A 86 4.12 14.99 -15.30
N MET A 87 5.00 14.39 -14.51
CA MET A 87 4.67 13.61 -13.33
C MET A 87 5.05 14.38 -12.07
N GLU A 88 4.04 14.71 -11.27
CA GLU A 88 4.20 15.22 -9.91
C GLU A 88 4.10 14.07 -8.90
N LEU A 89 4.98 14.04 -7.90
CA LEU A 89 4.88 13.13 -6.78
C LEU A 89 4.40 13.87 -5.52
N ALA A 90 3.55 13.22 -4.74
CA ALA A 90 3.15 13.72 -3.44
C ALA A 90 3.20 12.62 -2.38
N GLU A 91 4.03 12.85 -1.36
CA GLU A 91 4.04 12.02 -0.16
C GLU A 91 2.81 12.32 0.68
N PHE A 92 1.91 11.35 0.80
CA PHE A 92 0.79 11.37 1.72
C PHE A 92 1.26 11.02 3.13
N ALA A 93 1.57 12.07 3.89
CA ALA A 93 1.97 11.98 5.29
C ALA A 93 1.27 13.09 6.10
N PRO A 94 0.00 12.88 6.53
CA PRO A 94 -0.80 13.88 7.25
C PRO A 94 -0.35 14.09 8.71
N LEU A 95 0.95 14.25 8.94
CA LEU A 95 1.55 14.36 10.26
C LEU A 95 0.98 15.52 11.09
N LYS A 96 0.59 16.63 10.46
CA LYS A 96 -0.02 17.78 11.16
C LYS A 96 -1.31 17.38 11.91
N SER A 97 -2.09 16.45 11.36
CA SER A 97 -3.32 15.95 11.96
C SER A 97 -3.08 14.89 13.04
N HIS A 98 -1.86 14.34 13.11
CA HIS A 98 -1.53 13.18 13.93
C HIS A 98 -0.22 13.32 14.73
N GLY A 99 -0.03 14.45 15.42
CA GLY A 99 1.07 14.58 16.39
C GLY A 99 2.45 14.91 15.79
N GLY A 100 2.50 15.36 14.54
CA GLY A 100 3.60 16.08 13.91
C GLY A 100 4.83 15.28 13.50
N THR A 101 4.96 14.02 13.92
CA THR A 101 6.14 13.17 13.66
C THR A 101 5.75 11.73 13.35
N PHE A 102 6.58 11.00 12.60
CA PHE A 102 6.34 9.59 12.28
C PHE A 102 6.33 8.69 13.52
N ALA A 103 7.05 9.05 14.58
CA ALA A 103 7.03 8.30 15.85
C ALA A 103 5.62 8.29 16.50
N ASN A 104 4.81 9.31 16.20
CA ASN A 104 3.43 9.44 16.68
C ASN A 104 2.40 9.07 15.61
N ALA A 105 2.83 8.57 14.45
CA ALA A 105 1.91 8.22 13.38
C ALA A 105 0.94 7.12 13.85
N PRO A 106 -0.37 7.27 13.60
CA PRO A 106 -1.33 6.25 13.96
C PRO A 106 -1.08 5.00 13.11
N LYS A 107 -1.24 3.84 13.75
CA LYS A 107 -1.15 2.54 13.06
C LYS A 107 -2.23 2.37 11.99
N LYS A 108 -3.34 3.10 12.14
CA LYS A 108 -4.49 3.08 11.23
C LYS A 108 -5.19 4.43 11.22
N ILE A 109 -5.69 4.82 10.05
CA ILE A 109 -6.61 5.94 9.84
C ILE A 109 -7.87 5.38 9.20
N ASP A 110 -9.03 5.85 9.64
CA ASP A 110 -10.31 5.50 9.04
C ASP A 110 -10.34 5.88 7.53
N PRO A 111 -10.85 5.03 6.63
CA PRO A 111 -10.86 5.32 5.19
C PRO A 111 -11.55 6.63 4.82
N LYS A 112 -12.58 7.07 5.56
CA LYS A 112 -13.25 8.35 5.32
C LYS A 112 -12.32 9.51 5.66
N GLU A 113 -11.74 9.50 6.85
CA GLU A 113 -10.77 10.51 7.27
C GLU A 113 -9.56 10.54 6.30
N LYS A 114 -9.05 9.37 5.91
CA LYS A 114 -7.95 9.25 4.96
C LYS A 114 -8.31 9.83 3.59
N THR A 115 -9.54 9.64 3.14
CA THR A 115 -10.06 10.23 1.90
C THR A 115 -10.09 11.76 1.98
N GLU A 116 -10.59 12.32 3.08
CA GLU A 116 -10.67 13.78 3.28
C GLU A 116 -9.26 14.42 3.27
N LEU A 117 -8.31 13.79 3.97
CA LEU A 117 -6.91 14.23 3.99
C LEU A 117 -6.25 14.11 2.60
N ALA A 118 -6.46 13.00 1.90
CA ALA A 118 -5.90 12.79 0.56
C ALA A 118 -6.53 13.75 -0.46
N LEU A 119 -7.82 14.04 -0.35
CA LEU A 119 -8.52 15.00 -1.18
C LEU A 119 -7.98 16.41 -0.97
N SER A 120 -7.73 16.82 0.29
CA SER A 120 -7.11 18.11 0.59
C SER A 120 -5.72 18.24 -0.06
N LEU A 121 -4.89 17.18 0.00
CA LEU A 121 -3.59 17.15 -0.67
C LEU A 121 -3.73 17.25 -2.19
N ILE A 122 -4.68 16.51 -2.78
CA ILE A 122 -4.96 16.55 -4.22
C ILE A 122 -5.39 17.96 -4.63
N GLN A 123 -6.28 18.60 -3.90
CA GLN A 123 -6.77 19.95 -4.20
C GLN A 123 -5.64 20.98 -4.12
N GLU A 124 -4.81 20.92 -3.08
CA GLU A 124 -3.63 21.77 -2.94
C GLU A 124 -2.70 21.60 -4.14
N LYS A 125 -2.33 20.36 -4.46
CA LYS A 125 -1.44 20.05 -5.60
C LYS A 125 -2.05 20.44 -6.94
N SER A 126 -3.34 20.19 -7.10
CA SER A 126 -4.08 20.49 -8.32
C SER A 126 -4.18 21.99 -8.61
N ALA A 127 -4.31 22.81 -7.57
CA ALA A 127 -4.32 24.27 -7.70
C ALA A 127 -2.97 24.85 -8.13
N HIS A 128 -1.86 24.29 -7.62
CA HIS A 128 -0.51 24.81 -7.89
C HIS A 128 0.15 24.22 -9.14
N GLN A 129 -0.07 22.92 -9.38
CA GLN A 129 0.72 22.13 -10.33
C GLN A 129 -0.12 21.41 -11.37
N GLY A 130 -1.45 21.49 -11.31
CA GLY A 130 -2.34 20.92 -12.32
C GLY A 130 -2.16 21.55 -13.71
N GLY A 131 -2.72 20.91 -14.73
CA GLY A 131 -2.66 21.37 -16.11
C GLY A 131 -2.66 20.24 -17.12
N LYS A 132 -2.65 20.63 -18.41
CA LYS A 132 -2.57 19.71 -19.54
C LYS A 132 -1.27 18.91 -19.50
N ASP A 133 -1.35 17.64 -19.87
CA ASP A 133 -0.23 16.69 -19.91
C ASP A 133 0.41 16.43 -18.54
N ARG A 134 -0.27 16.80 -17.44
CA ARG A 134 0.20 16.61 -16.06
C ARG A 134 -0.59 15.57 -15.32
N PHE A 135 0.09 14.78 -14.50
CA PHE A 135 -0.54 13.82 -13.61
C PHE A 135 0.16 13.76 -12.26
N LEU A 136 -0.60 13.30 -11.26
CA LEU A 136 -0.16 13.18 -9.88
C LEU A 136 -0.01 11.71 -9.49
N VAL A 137 1.08 11.37 -8.80
CA VAL A 137 1.23 10.07 -8.13
C VAL A 137 1.37 10.30 -6.62
N ILE A 138 0.42 9.77 -5.87
CA ILE A 138 0.39 9.82 -4.42
C ILE A 138 1.05 8.56 -3.87
N TYR A 139 1.95 8.70 -2.91
CA TYR A 139 2.59 7.57 -2.24
C TYR A 139 2.68 7.79 -0.73
N ALA A 140 2.89 6.74 0.05
CA ALA A 140 3.11 6.83 1.49
C ALA A 140 4.34 6.02 1.88
N THR A 141 5.13 6.55 2.83
CA THR A 141 6.30 5.87 3.41
C THR A 141 5.97 5.19 4.74
N GLU A 142 4.91 5.66 5.41
CA GLU A 142 4.38 5.11 6.67
C GLU A 142 3.22 4.17 6.40
N GLN A 143 3.24 2.99 7.02
CA GLN A 143 2.27 1.93 6.77
C GLN A 143 0.85 2.34 7.15
N GLY A 144 0.67 3.05 8.27
CA GLY A 144 -0.64 3.56 8.70
C GLY A 144 -1.27 4.58 7.74
N PHE A 145 -0.46 5.22 6.89
CA PHE A 145 -0.89 6.22 5.92
C PHE A 145 -1.14 5.65 4.52
N ARG A 146 -0.86 4.37 4.26
CA ARG A 146 -1.09 3.77 2.93
C ARG A 146 -2.53 4.00 2.46
N ILE A 147 -2.66 4.41 1.21
CA ILE A 147 -3.95 4.61 0.54
C ILE A 147 -4.53 3.22 0.24
N ASP A 148 -5.48 2.78 1.07
CA ASP A 148 -6.14 1.48 0.93
C ASP A 148 -7.20 1.49 -0.19
N PRO A 149 -7.65 0.31 -0.65
CA PRO A 149 -8.60 0.21 -1.75
C PRO A 149 -9.94 0.95 -1.51
N MET A 150 -10.41 1.02 -0.27
CA MET A 150 -11.64 1.77 0.06
C MET A 150 -11.42 3.27 -0.11
N THR A 151 -10.27 3.77 0.36
CA THR A 151 -9.87 5.17 0.14
C THR A 151 -9.76 5.48 -1.36
N VAL A 152 -9.17 4.58 -2.17
CA VAL A 152 -9.11 4.74 -3.64
C VAL A 152 -10.52 4.83 -4.25
N GLU A 153 -11.43 3.94 -3.87
CA GLU A 153 -12.81 3.91 -4.40
C GLU A 153 -13.57 5.18 -4.05
N ARG A 154 -13.41 5.71 -2.84
CA ARG A 154 -14.02 6.98 -2.42
C ARG A 154 -13.47 8.15 -3.22
N LEU A 155 -12.14 8.22 -3.38
CA LEU A 155 -11.50 9.28 -4.17
C LEU A 155 -11.98 9.25 -5.63
N ARG A 156 -12.09 8.07 -6.26
CA ARG A 156 -12.63 7.92 -7.63
C ARG A 156 -14.01 8.58 -7.78
N ARG A 157 -14.92 8.27 -6.85
CA ARG A 157 -16.30 8.79 -6.89
C ARG A 157 -16.36 10.29 -6.68
N ILE A 158 -15.61 10.80 -5.71
CA ILE A 158 -15.58 12.24 -5.42
C ILE A 158 -14.99 13.00 -6.60
N LEU A 159 -13.86 12.54 -7.16
CA LEU A 159 -13.17 13.21 -8.25
C LEU A 159 -13.87 13.05 -9.60
N ALA A 160 -14.74 12.05 -9.77
CA ALA A 160 -15.64 11.98 -10.92
C ALA A 160 -16.67 13.12 -10.93
N ILE A 161 -17.11 13.57 -9.75
CA ILE A 161 -18.04 14.69 -9.58
C ILE A 161 -17.30 16.02 -9.59
N TYR A 162 -16.13 16.07 -8.95
CA TYR A 162 -15.28 17.25 -8.83
C TYR A 162 -13.89 16.99 -9.44
N PRO A 163 -13.78 17.06 -10.78
CA PRO A 163 -12.52 16.81 -11.48
C PRO A 163 -11.39 17.72 -10.98
N PRO A 164 -10.19 17.16 -10.74
CA PRO A 164 -8.99 17.95 -10.49
C PRO A 164 -8.46 18.55 -11.81
N ASN A 165 -7.58 19.54 -11.72
CA ASN A 165 -6.83 20.09 -12.86
C ASN A 165 -5.75 19.12 -13.41
N PHE A 166 -5.47 17.99 -12.75
CA PHE A 166 -4.59 16.95 -13.29
C PHE A 166 -5.38 16.08 -14.28
N GLU A 167 -4.75 15.68 -15.39
CA GLU A 167 -5.37 14.74 -16.33
C GLU A 167 -5.59 13.37 -15.67
N ARG A 168 -4.65 12.96 -14.81
CA ARG A 168 -4.70 11.69 -14.08
C ARG A 168 -4.16 11.81 -12.66
N ILE A 169 -4.69 10.96 -11.79
CA ILE A 169 -4.18 10.78 -10.43
C ILE A 169 -4.02 9.28 -10.19
N TYR A 170 -2.88 8.89 -9.66
CA TYR A 170 -2.57 7.53 -9.27
C TYR A 170 -2.19 7.48 -7.79
N SER A 171 -2.36 6.32 -7.19
CA SER A 171 -1.65 5.95 -5.97
C SER A 171 -0.61 4.88 -6.29
N ALA A 172 0.56 5.01 -5.68
CA ALA A 172 1.62 4.01 -5.70
C ALA A 172 1.92 3.59 -4.26
N SER A 173 1.77 2.30 -3.98
CA SER A 173 2.10 1.68 -2.70
C SER A 173 3.29 0.74 -2.88
N PRO A 174 4.52 1.17 -2.54
CA PRO A 174 5.69 0.31 -2.58
C PRO A 174 5.46 -0.99 -1.80
N ILE A 175 5.83 -2.11 -2.41
CA ILE A 175 5.83 -3.43 -1.79
C ILE A 175 7.27 -3.79 -1.42
N ASP A 176 8.21 -3.50 -2.30
CA ASP A 176 9.63 -3.65 -2.05
C ASP A 176 10.42 -2.63 -2.91
N LEU A 177 11.72 -2.88 -3.11
CA LEU A 177 12.60 -2.02 -3.91
C LEU A 177 12.42 -2.21 -5.42
N GLU A 178 11.62 -3.17 -5.86
CA GLU A 178 11.41 -3.52 -7.27
C GLU A 178 9.98 -3.31 -7.73
N TYR A 179 8.99 -3.44 -6.83
CA TYR A 179 7.57 -3.42 -7.13
C TYR A 179 6.77 -2.44 -6.26
N ALA A 180 5.75 -1.83 -6.87
CA ALA A 180 4.68 -1.13 -6.18
C ALA A 180 3.32 -1.58 -6.72
N ALA A 181 2.35 -1.70 -5.82
CA ALA A 181 0.95 -1.76 -6.22
C ALA A 181 0.50 -0.37 -6.67
N VAL A 182 -0.07 -0.27 -7.86
CA VAL A 182 -0.52 1.01 -8.44
C VAL A 182 -2.03 0.96 -8.66
N SER A 183 -2.71 2.06 -8.39
CA SER A 183 -4.15 2.20 -8.66
C SER A 183 -4.44 3.57 -9.27
N GLU A 184 -5.21 3.58 -10.36
CA GLU A 184 -5.72 4.83 -10.95
C GLU A 184 -6.86 5.37 -10.10
N ILE A 185 -6.69 6.56 -9.55
CA ILE A 185 -7.69 7.28 -8.75
C ILE A 185 -8.57 8.15 -9.67
N TYR A 186 -7.99 8.82 -10.65
CA TYR A 186 -8.72 9.65 -11.61
C TYR A 186 -8.12 9.49 -13.00
N PRO A 187 -8.91 9.28 -14.06
CA PRO A 187 -10.38 9.15 -14.09
C PRO A 187 -10.88 7.73 -13.74
N GLY A 188 -10.18 7.03 -12.84
CA GLY A 188 -10.32 5.59 -12.60
C GLY A 188 -11.77 5.10 -12.44
N LYS A 189 -12.05 3.93 -13.03
CA LYS A 189 -13.38 3.30 -12.99
C LYS A 189 -13.68 2.75 -11.57
N PRO A 190 -14.95 2.76 -11.14
CA PRO A 190 -15.36 2.10 -9.90
C PRO A 190 -14.87 0.65 -9.85
N HIS A 191 -14.39 0.21 -8.70
CA HIS A 191 -13.89 -1.15 -8.53
C HIS A 191 -15.03 -2.17 -8.73
N HIS A 192 -14.80 -3.26 -9.45
CA HIS A 192 -15.85 -4.24 -9.80
C HIS A 192 -16.59 -4.85 -8.59
N PHE A 193 -15.93 -4.95 -7.42
CA PHE A 193 -16.53 -5.49 -6.20
C PHE A 193 -17.30 -4.43 -5.39
N TRP A 194 -16.91 -3.16 -5.45
CA TRP A 194 -17.46 -2.08 -4.61
C TRP A 194 -18.28 -1.05 -5.38
N GLY A 195 -18.13 -1.01 -6.70
CA GLY A 195 -18.56 0.09 -7.55
C GLY A 195 -20.08 0.28 -7.60
N SER A 196 -20.85 -0.76 -7.28
CA SER A 196 -22.31 -0.70 -7.16
C SER A 196 -22.79 -0.25 -5.79
N GLU A 197 -21.95 -0.35 -4.75
CA GLU A 197 -22.36 -0.05 -3.38
C GLU A 197 -22.46 1.47 -3.17
N PRO A 198 -23.49 1.99 -2.48
CA PRO A 198 -23.56 3.39 -2.07
C PRO A 198 -22.37 3.80 -1.18
N ILE A 199 -21.97 5.08 -1.21
CA ILE A 199 -20.79 5.56 -0.45
C ILE A 199 -20.98 5.45 1.07
N ASP A 200 -22.22 5.59 1.54
CA ASP A 200 -22.63 5.41 2.94
C ASP A 200 -22.58 3.95 3.40
N VAL A 201 -22.70 2.99 2.48
CA VAL A 201 -22.45 1.57 2.76
C VAL A 201 -20.94 1.33 2.89
N LEU A 202 -20.13 1.94 2.02
CA LEU A 202 -18.67 1.87 2.12
C LEU A 202 -18.15 2.47 3.44
N ASP A 203 -18.79 3.53 3.94
CA ASP A 203 -18.48 4.15 5.24
C ASP A 203 -18.68 3.19 6.42
N GLN A 204 -19.60 2.24 6.30
CA GLN A 204 -19.88 1.26 7.36
C GLN A 204 -18.88 0.11 7.33
N TRP A 205 -18.26 -0.13 6.19
CA TRP A 205 -17.25 -1.16 6.00
C TRP A 205 -15.93 -0.62 6.53
N ASN A 206 -15.75 -0.68 7.85
CA ASN A 206 -14.53 -0.33 8.57
C ASN A 206 -13.38 -1.31 8.23
N THR A 207 -13.06 -1.41 6.95
CA THR A 207 -12.00 -2.25 6.40
C THR A 207 -10.76 -1.38 6.29
N TYR A 208 -9.76 -1.73 7.09
CA TYR A 208 -8.45 -1.12 7.06
C TYR A 208 -7.41 -2.22 6.91
N GLN A 209 -6.29 -1.90 6.29
CA GLN A 209 -5.16 -2.80 6.29
C GLN A 209 -4.58 -2.79 7.71
N PRO A 210 -4.49 -3.94 8.41
CA PRO A 210 -3.91 -3.99 9.75
C PRO A 210 -2.43 -3.59 9.67
N HIS A 211 -1.94 -2.93 10.72
CA HIS A 211 -0.52 -2.62 10.78
C HIS A 211 0.29 -3.91 11.00
N PRO A 212 1.44 -4.12 10.33
CA PRO A 212 2.28 -5.31 10.48
C PRO A 212 2.63 -5.65 11.94
N THR A 213 2.81 -4.64 12.79
CA THR A 213 3.08 -4.83 14.22
C THR A 213 1.86 -5.31 15.04
N GLU A 214 0.65 -5.26 14.48
CA GLU A 214 -0.58 -5.72 15.14
C GLU A 214 -0.87 -7.20 14.86
N PHE A 215 -0.18 -7.81 13.90
CA PHE A 215 -0.34 -9.23 13.64
C PHE A 215 0.27 -10.06 14.77
N THR A 216 -0.37 -11.18 15.06
CA THR A 216 0.18 -12.27 15.87
C THR A 216 0.39 -13.48 14.97
N VAL A 217 1.60 -14.04 14.98
CA VAL A 217 1.88 -15.26 14.22
C VAL A 217 1.43 -16.43 15.07
N GLY A 218 0.42 -17.15 14.58
CA GLY A 218 0.07 -18.47 15.07
C GLY A 218 0.91 -19.51 14.33
N PHE A 219 1.46 -20.49 15.04
CA PHE A 219 1.94 -21.72 14.43
C PHE A 219 0.96 -22.84 14.75
N SER A 220 0.64 -23.66 13.76
CA SER A 220 0.01 -24.95 13.96
C SER A 220 0.91 -26.02 13.35
N ARG A 221 1.20 -27.06 14.13
CA ARG A 221 1.77 -28.30 13.61
C ARG A 221 0.75 -29.40 13.78
N THR A 222 0.42 -30.04 12.68
CA THR A 222 -0.48 -31.17 12.63
C THR A 222 0.33 -32.41 12.29
N TRP A 223 0.32 -33.39 13.18
CA TRP A 223 0.88 -34.72 12.93
C TRP A 223 -0.26 -35.71 12.79
N SER A 224 -0.25 -36.48 11.71
CA SER A 224 -1.16 -37.61 11.51
C SER A 224 -0.36 -38.91 11.51
N TRP A 225 -0.88 -39.94 12.16
CA TRP A 225 -0.33 -41.29 12.10
C TRP A 225 -1.45 -42.35 12.20
N PRO A 226 -1.28 -43.52 11.56
CA PRO A 226 -2.23 -44.61 11.71
C PRO A 226 -2.17 -45.19 13.13
N VAL A 227 -3.33 -45.33 13.77
CA VAL A 227 -3.51 -46.01 15.06
C VAL A 227 -4.41 -47.21 14.83
N THR A 228 -4.00 -48.37 15.36
CA THR A 228 -4.85 -49.56 15.34
C THR A 228 -5.63 -49.65 16.66
N ILE A 229 -6.95 -49.56 16.59
CA ILE A 229 -7.84 -49.83 17.72
C ILE A 229 -8.23 -51.32 17.66
N VAL A 230 -8.09 -52.01 18.78
CA VAL A 230 -8.48 -53.42 18.92
C VAL A 230 -9.70 -53.52 19.83
N TYR A 231 -10.78 -54.13 19.33
CA TYR A 231 -12.00 -54.42 20.09
C TYR A 231 -12.43 -55.87 19.86
N GLY A 232 -12.33 -56.71 20.89
CA GLY A 232 -12.51 -58.15 20.75
C GLY A 232 -11.47 -58.75 19.79
N GLN A 233 -11.93 -59.43 18.73
CA GLN A 233 -11.08 -59.98 17.65
C GLN A 233 -10.93 -59.04 16.45
N HIS A 234 -11.58 -57.88 16.46
CA HIS A 234 -11.53 -56.94 15.33
C HIS A 234 -10.40 -55.92 15.50
N ARG A 235 -9.71 -55.64 14.39
CA ARG A 235 -8.69 -54.59 14.28
C ARG A 235 -9.18 -53.53 13.31
N ILE A 236 -9.24 -52.29 13.76
CA ILE A 236 -9.64 -51.14 12.93
C ILE A 236 -8.47 -50.18 12.92
N VAL A 237 -7.95 -49.86 11.73
CA VAL A 237 -6.95 -48.81 11.56
C VAL A 237 -7.69 -47.49 11.37
N VAL A 238 -7.42 -46.53 12.24
CA VAL A 238 -7.95 -45.16 12.16
C VAL A 238 -6.77 -44.20 12.06
N GLU A 239 -6.97 -43.05 11.42
CA GLU A 239 -5.99 -41.97 11.41
C GLU A 239 -6.15 -41.17 12.70
N ALA A 240 -5.11 -41.09 13.52
CA ALA A 240 -5.06 -40.19 14.65
C ALA A 240 -4.33 -38.92 14.25
N THR A 241 -4.91 -37.77 14.58
CA THR A 241 -4.33 -36.46 14.33
C THR A 241 -4.11 -35.73 15.65
N VAL A 242 -2.91 -35.24 15.88
CA VAL A 242 -2.61 -34.30 16.96
C VAL A 242 -2.18 -32.98 16.35
N SER A 243 -2.85 -31.92 16.77
CA SER A 243 -2.51 -30.55 16.41
C SER A 243 -2.01 -29.82 17.66
N ILE A 244 -0.79 -29.28 17.59
CA ILE A 244 -0.30 -28.31 18.57
C ILE A 244 -0.37 -26.93 17.93
N SER A 245 -1.04 -26.00 18.60
CA SER A 245 -1.08 -24.59 18.22
C SER A 245 -0.49 -23.70 19.31
N GLY A 246 0.16 -22.63 18.88
CA GLY A 246 0.64 -21.56 19.75
C GLY A 246 0.59 -20.22 19.02
N SER A 247 0.59 -19.13 19.76
CA SER A 247 0.61 -17.77 19.20
C SER A 247 1.65 -16.90 19.88
N GLY A 248 2.26 -16.00 19.12
CA GLY A 248 3.17 -14.97 19.60
C GLY A 248 2.99 -13.66 18.86
N LEU A 249 3.38 -12.55 19.50
CA LEU A 249 3.50 -11.26 18.83
C LEU A 249 4.69 -11.28 17.85
N PHE A 250 4.58 -10.56 16.74
CA PHE A 250 5.68 -10.37 15.80
C PHE A 250 6.96 -9.94 16.54
N GLY A 251 8.07 -10.66 16.33
CA GLY A 251 9.38 -10.32 16.89
C GLY A 251 9.68 -10.82 18.31
N VAL A 252 8.79 -11.60 18.96
CA VAL A 252 9.06 -12.20 20.27
C VAL A 252 8.97 -13.73 20.20
N THR A 253 10.11 -14.39 19.99
CA THR A 253 10.24 -15.84 20.17
C THR A 253 10.32 -16.15 21.67
N ARG A 254 9.18 -16.50 22.29
CA ARG A 254 9.18 -17.19 23.59
C ARG A 254 8.81 -18.64 23.36
N THR A 255 9.83 -19.49 23.31
CA THR A 255 9.64 -20.95 23.37
C THR A 255 9.25 -21.31 24.79
N VAL A 256 7.97 -21.61 25.02
CA VAL A 256 7.50 -22.18 26.29
C VAL A 256 7.36 -23.68 26.08
N PHE A 257 8.30 -24.46 26.62
CA PHE A 257 8.12 -25.90 26.75
C PHE A 257 7.24 -26.16 27.97
N GLY A 258 5.94 -26.38 27.75
CA GLY A 258 5.04 -26.94 28.75
C GLY A 258 5.05 -28.46 28.64
N GLY A 259 5.84 -29.13 29.48
CA GLY A 259 5.74 -30.57 29.70
C GLY A 259 4.80 -30.85 30.87
N SER A 260 3.77 -31.66 30.64
CA SER A 260 3.00 -32.36 31.67
C SER A 260 3.56 -33.77 31.85
#